data_AF-A0AA38NI78-F1
#
_entry.id   AF-A0AA38NI78-F1
#
_cell.length_a   1.000
_cell.length_b   1.000
_cell.length_c   1.000
_cell.angle_alpha   90.00
_cell.angle_beta   90.00
_cell.angle_gamma   90.00
#
_symmetry.space_group_name_H-M   'P 1'
#
loop_
_entity.id
_entity.type
_entity.pdbx_description
1 polymer ?
#
loop_
_entity_poly.entity_id
_entity_poly.type
_entity_poly.pdbx_seq_one_letter_code
_entity_poly.pdbx_strand_id
1 'polypeptide(L)'
;DESRVQDNDLPTGTKDLPTRFQVKPKTLEPNAPKVHYGFGLHFIDCVEYLKAHQLESQLPHPKASRGTYMSDICLTFVQHIAGCCNFGFIDILPAATMEFDLILFLYDNHTIWIDAEEEDVLSIMRREMPLLKDRELRWFYPLFE
;
A
#
# COMPACT_ATOMS: atom_id res chain seq x y z
N ASP A 1 -12.34 -25.06 9.21
CA ASP A 1 -13.13 -24.81 7.99
C ASP A 1 -12.74 -23.43 7.51
N GLU A 2 -11.55 -23.35 6.93
CA GLU A 2 -10.87 -22.10 6.60
C GLU A 2 -11.16 -21.80 5.13
N SER A 3 -12.19 -21.00 4.90
CA SER A 3 -12.42 -20.38 3.60
C SER A 3 -11.24 -19.45 3.31
N ARG A 4 -10.19 -20.00 2.70
CA ARG A 4 -9.16 -19.26 1.98
C ARG A 4 -9.89 -18.33 1.01
N VAL A 5 -10.02 -17.07 1.38
CA VAL A 5 -10.48 -16.02 0.50
C VAL A 5 -9.50 -16.01 -0.67
N GLN A 6 -9.95 -16.46 -1.83
CA GLN A 6 -9.10 -16.54 -3.02
C GLN A 6 -8.97 -15.13 -3.60
N ASP A 7 -7.80 -14.78 -4.12
CA ASP A 7 -7.52 -13.50 -4.82
C ASP A 7 -8.59 -13.12 -5.88
N ASN A 8 -9.32 -14.11 -6.40
CA ASN A 8 -10.43 -13.96 -7.34
C ASN A 8 -11.63 -13.15 -6.81
N ASP A 9 -11.66 -12.84 -5.52
CA ASP A 9 -12.79 -12.16 -4.87
C ASP A 9 -12.67 -10.63 -4.85
N LEU A 10 -11.50 -10.08 -5.18
CA LEU A 10 -11.27 -8.64 -5.25
C LEU A 10 -11.26 -8.14 -6.70
N PRO A 11 -11.85 -6.96 -6.95
CA PRO A 11 -11.90 -6.41 -8.30
C PRO A 11 -10.51 -5.92 -8.71
N THR A 12 -10.12 -6.25 -9.94
CA THR A 12 -8.95 -5.71 -10.62
C THR A 12 -9.36 -4.54 -11.51
N GLY A 13 -8.65 -3.41 -11.43
CA GLY A 13 -8.86 -2.26 -12.32
C GLY A 13 -10.10 -1.42 -12.00
N THR A 14 -10.83 -1.69 -10.92
CA THR A 14 -11.93 -0.82 -10.44
C THR A 14 -11.76 -0.49 -8.95
N LYS A 15 -12.24 0.70 -8.58
CA LYS A 15 -12.32 1.15 -7.19
C LYS A 15 -13.51 0.54 -6.45
N ASP A 16 -14.53 0.09 -7.18
CA ASP A 16 -15.79 -0.42 -6.61
C ASP A 16 -15.63 -1.78 -5.92
N LEU A 17 -15.71 -1.80 -4.59
CA LEU A 17 -15.70 -3.04 -3.81
C LEU A 17 -17.02 -3.82 -3.93
N PRO A 18 -16.97 -5.16 -4.00
CA PRO A 18 -18.13 -6.01 -3.79
C PRO A 18 -18.83 -5.71 -2.46
N THR A 19 -20.16 -5.84 -2.41
CA THR A 19 -21.00 -5.49 -1.24
C THR A 19 -20.53 -6.10 0.08
N ARG A 20 -19.93 -7.30 0.05
CA ARG A 20 -19.40 -7.99 1.25
C ARG A 20 -18.20 -7.28 1.90
N PHE A 21 -17.48 -6.43 1.16
CA PHE A 21 -16.37 -5.62 1.67
C PHE A 21 -16.77 -4.18 1.97
N GLN A 22 -17.99 -3.79 1.60
CA GLN A 22 -18.51 -2.45 1.87
C GLN A 22 -18.90 -2.35 3.35
N VAL A 23 -18.04 -1.71 4.14
CA VAL A 23 -18.29 -1.48 5.56
C VAL A 23 -19.31 -0.36 5.68
N LYS A 24 -20.49 -0.67 6.26
CA LYS A 24 -21.50 0.35 6.53
C LYS A 24 -21.05 1.19 7.74
N PRO A 25 -21.00 2.54 7.64
CA PRO A 25 -20.52 3.41 8.72
C PRO A 25 -21.22 3.24 10.08
N LYS A 26 -22.42 2.63 10.12
CA LYS A 26 -23.24 2.43 11.32
C LYS A 26 -23.07 1.07 11.99
N THR A 27 -22.37 0.14 11.36
CA THR A 27 -22.10 -1.20 11.87
C THR A 27 -20.63 -1.49 11.60
N LEU A 28 -19.77 -1.10 12.52
CA LEU A 28 -18.42 -1.65 12.64
C LEU A 28 -18.59 -3.14 12.88
N GLU A 29 -18.65 -3.93 11.80
CA GLU A 29 -18.59 -5.38 11.88
C GLU A 29 -17.15 -5.73 12.24
N PRO A 30 -16.86 -6.21 13.47
CA PRO A 30 -15.48 -6.40 13.94
C PRO A 30 -14.71 -7.47 13.15
N ASN A 31 -15.42 -8.25 12.33
CA ASN A 31 -14.90 -9.38 11.57
C ASN A 31 -14.92 -9.15 10.06
N ALA A 32 -15.23 -7.92 9.60
CA ALA A 32 -15.14 -7.62 8.17
C ALA A 32 -13.67 -7.69 7.74
N PRO A 33 -13.34 -8.45 6.67
CA PRO A 33 -11.97 -8.52 6.19
C PRO A 33 -11.50 -7.14 5.71
N LYS A 34 -10.33 -6.73 6.21
CA LYS A 34 -9.71 -5.46 5.85
C LYS A 34 -8.95 -5.61 4.53
N VAL A 35 -9.31 -4.77 3.57
CA VAL A 35 -8.68 -4.74 2.25
C VAL A 35 -8.21 -3.33 1.95
N HIS A 36 -7.09 -3.24 1.25
CA HIS A 36 -6.35 -1.98 1.07
C HIS A 36 -6.32 -1.61 -0.41
N TYR A 37 -6.61 -0.35 -0.72
CA TYR A 37 -6.58 0.17 -2.09
C TYR A 37 -5.26 0.88 -2.36
N GLY A 38 -4.53 0.44 -3.37
CA GLY A 38 -3.17 0.90 -3.59
C GLY A 38 -2.48 0.29 -4.79
N PHE A 39 -1.15 0.38 -4.77
CA PHE A 39 -0.25 -0.20 -5.77
C PHE A 39 0.43 -1.46 -5.20
N GLY A 40 0.49 -2.50 -6.03
CA GLY A 40 1.38 -3.63 -5.77
C GLY A 40 2.82 -3.25 -6.08
N LEU A 41 3.74 -3.58 -5.18
CA LEU A 41 5.18 -3.31 -5.31
C LEU A 41 6.00 -4.57 -5.07
N HIS A 42 7.14 -4.66 -5.76
CA HIS A 42 8.23 -5.53 -5.34
C HIS A 42 9.10 -4.81 -4.33
N PHE A 43 9.73 -5.55 -3.40
CA PHE A 43 10.60 -4.92 -2.40
C PHE A 43 11.77 -4.16 -3.05
N ILE A 44 12.24 -4.61 -4.21
CA ILE A 44 13.30 -3.94 -4.97
C ILE A 44 12.88 -2.53 -5.44
N ASP A 45 11.59 -2.31 -5.71
CA ASP A 45 11.07 -0.99 -6.13
C ASP A 45 11.34 0.06 -5.04
N CYS A 46 11.20 -0.30 -3.75
CA CYS A 46 11.51 0.58 -2.63
C CYS A 46 13.01 0.90 -2.54
N VAL A 47 13.86 -0.11 -2.75
CA VAL A 47 15.33 0.07 -2.72
C VAL A 47 15.80 1.00 -3.84
N GLU A 48 15.29 0.80 -5.06
CA GLU A 48 15.61 1.64 -6.21
C GLU A 48 15.11 3.07 -6.02
N TYR A 49 13.93 3.25 -5.43
CA TYR A 49 13.42 4.56 -5.06
C TYR A 49 14.36 5.30 -4.09
N LEU A 50 14.74 4.66 -2.97
CA LEU A 50 15.61 5.31 -1.99
C LEU A 50 16.97 5.71 -2.60
N LYS A 51 17.49 4.90 -3.52
CA LYS A 51 18.72 5.22 -4.29
C LYS A 51 18.53 6.44 -5.18
N ALA A 52 17.46 6.46 -5.97
CA ALA A 52 17.18 7.57 -6.89
C ALA A 52 17.03 8.91 -6.15
N HIS A 53 16.49 8.88 -4.93
CA HIS A 53 16.29 10.05 -4.08
C HIS A 53 17.44 10.30 -3.07
N GLN A 54 18.53 9.53 -3.13
CA GLN A 54 19.71 9.67 -2.25
C GLN A 54 19.39 9.53 -0.75
N LEU A 55 18.37 8.73 -0.42
CA LEU A 55 17.87 8.51 0.94
C LEU A 55 18.58 7.36 1.67
N GLU A 56 19.49 6.64 1.02
CA GLU A 56 20.21 5.51 1.63
C GLU A 56 20.98 5.89 2.90
N SER A 57 21.41 7.15 3.01
CA SER A 57 22.09 7.68 4.20
C SER A 57 21.19 7.77 5.44
N GLN A 58 19.87 7.73 5.26
CA GLN A 58 18.89 7.76 6.35
C GLN A 58 18.64 6.36 6.93
N LEU A 59 19.05 5.31 6.22
CA LEU A 59 18.91 3.94 6.71
C LEU A 59 19.89 3.69 7.86
N PRO A 60 19.47 3.02 8.93
CA PRO A 60 20.38 2.64 10.00
C PRO A 60 21.45 1.69 9.46
N HIS A 61 22.65 1.76 10.05
CA HIS A 61 23.79 0.94 9.64
C HIS A 61 23.39 -0.55 9.59
N PRO A 62 23.79 -1.33 8.56
CA PRO A 62 23.35 -2.71 8.32
C PRO A 62 23.82 -3.77 9.34
N LYS A 63 24.19 -3.35 10.57
CA LYS A 63 24.39 -4.23 11.72
C LYS A 63 23.07 -4.77 12.30
N ALA A 64 21.93 -4.26 11.85
CA ALA A 64 20.62 -4.75 12.20
C ALA A 64 20.32 -6.12 11.56
N SER A 65 19.35 -6.85 12.09
CA SER A 65 18.89 -8.10 11.47
C SER A 65 18.33 -7.82 10.07
N ARG A 66 18.31 -8.83 9.19
CA ARG A 66 17.71 -8.68 7.84
C ARG A 66 16.27 -8.18 7.90
N GLY A 67 15.47 -8.69 8.85
CA GLY A 67 14.08 -8.26 9.01
C GLY A 67 13.99 -6.78 9.39
N THR A 68 14.79 -6.34 10.36
CA THR A 68 14.87 -4.93 10.77
C THR A 68 15.27 -4.04 9.60
N TYR A 69 16.30 -4.41 8.84
CA TYR A 69 16.76 -3.62 7.70
C TYR A 69 15.69 -3.50 6.58
N MET A 70 14.92 -4.57 6.33
CA MET A 70 13.80 -4.50 5.39
C MET A 70 12.70 -3.57 5.90
N SER A 71 12.35 -3.64 7.19
CA SER A 71 11.39 -2.71 7.81
C SER A 71 11.86 -1.26 7.72
N ASP A 72 13.15 -1.00 7.93
CA ASP A 72 13.71 0.36 7.85
C ASP A 72 13.65 0.92 6.42
N ILE A 73 13.88 0.07 5.41
CA ILE A 73 13.71 0.45 3.99
C ILE A 73 12.25 0.82 3.71
N CYS A 74 11.30 -0.04 4.08
CA CYS A 74 9.87 0.21 3.87
C CYS A 74 9.40 1.48 4.60
N LEU A 75 9.83 1.67 5.85
CA LEU A 75 9.48 2.83 6.66
C LEU A 75 10.02 4.13 6.06
N THR A 76 11.31 4.16 5.70
CA THR A 76 11.94 5.36 5.11
C THR A 76 11.28 5.69 3.78
N PHE A 77 10.98 4.68 2.97
CA PHE A 77 10.28 4.81 1.70
C PHE A 77 8.90 5.44 1.87
N VAL A 78 8.06 4.89 2.76
CA VAL A 78 6.71 5.41 3.02
C VAL A 78 6.75 6.82 3.60
N GLN A 79 7.61 7.07 4.59
CA GLN A 79 7.70 8.39 5.21
C GLN A 79 8.06 9.48 4.20
N HIS A 80 8.96 9.17 3.25
CA HIS A 80 9.31 10.12 2.21
C HIS A 80 8.13 10.37 1.26
N ILE A 81 7.48 9.32 0.75
CA ILE A 81 6.33 9.45 -0.16
C ILE A 81 5.15 10.16 0.50
N ALA A 82 4.80 9.79 1.74
CA ALA A 82 3.76 10.44 2.53
C ALA A 82 4.08 11.92 2.74
N GLY A 83 5.35 12.24 3.00
CA GLY A 83 5.85 13.62 3.10
C GLY A 83 5.71 14.41 1.79
N CYS A 84 6.04 13.81 0.64
CA CYS A 84 5.86 14.43 -0.67
C CYS A 84 4.39 14.76 -0.96
N CYS A 85 3.48 13.87 -0.56
CA CYS A 85 2.04 14.03 -0.78
C CYS A 85 1.35 14.90 0.27
N ASN A 86 2.02 15.18 1.40
CA ASN A 86 1.41 15.73 2.61
C ASN A 86 0.14 14.94 3.02
N PHE A 87 0.18 13.62 2.86
CA PHE A 87 -0.96 12.72 3.05
C PHE A 87 -0.60 11.60 4.02
N GLY A 88 -1.23 11.63 5.20
CA GLY A 88 -0.87 10.79 6.35
C GLY A 88 -1.43 9.36 6.32
N PHE A 89 -2.26 9.02 5.32
CA PHE A 89 -2.84 7.69 5.18
C PHE A 89 -2.04 6.76 4.24
N ILE A 90 -0.98 7.28 3.60
CA ILE A 90 -0.09 6.43 2.81
C ILE A 90 0.70 5.53 3.74
N ASP A 91 0.61 4.23 3.53
CA ASP A 91 1.40 3.25 4.26
C ASP A 91 1.69 2.01 3.40
N ILE A 92 2.51 1.10 3.91
CA ILE A 92 2.97 -0.10 3.21
C ILE A 92 2.77 -1.37 4.03
N LEU A 93 2.17 -2.38 3.42
CA LEU A 93 1.96 -3.70 4.03
C LEU A 93 2.44 -4.82 3.12
N PRO A 94 2.87 -5.97 3.65
CA PRO A 94 3.16 -7.14 2.83
C PRO A 94 1.89 -7.66 2.14
N ALA A 95 2.01 -8.01 0.86
CA ALA A 95 0.87 -8.42 0.05
C ALA A 95 0.57 -9.92 0.20
N ALA A 96 -0.69 -10.31 0.34
CA ALA A 96 -1.11 -11.72 0.33
C ALA A 96 -1.30 -12.26 -1.09
N THR A 97 -0.37 -11.96 -2.01
CA THR A 97 -0.41 -12.41 -3.41
C THR A 97 0.97 -12.91 -3.84
N MET A 98 1.04 -13.69 -4.92
CA MET A 98 2.31 -14.11 -5.52
C MET A 98 2.89 -13.09 -6.50
N GLU A 99 2.09 -12.10 -6.91
CA GLU A 99 2.51 -11.10 -7.91
C GLU A 99 3.39 -10.00 -7.30
N PHE A 100 3.16 -9.64 -6.05
CA PHE A 100 3.82 -8.51 -5.38
C PHE A 100 4.26 -8.88 -3.98
N ASP A 101 5.33 -8.25 -3.51
CA ASP A 101 5.82 -8.43 -2.13
C ASP A 101 5.06 -7.51 -1.16
N LEU A 102 4.66 -6.34 -1.64
CA LEU A 102 4.17 -5.23 -0.84
C LEU A 102 2.96 -4.54 -1.49
N ILE A 103 2.18 -3.85 -0.68
CA ILE A 103 1.06 -3.00 -1.03
C ILE A 103 1.38 -1.61 -0.51
N LEU A 104 1.58 -0.63 -1.39
CA LEU A 104 1.60 0.79 -1.04
C LEU A 104 0.16 1.30 -1.16
N PHE A 105 -0.53 1.50 -0.05
CA PHE A 105 -1.95 1.80 -0.03
C PHE A 105 -2.25 3.24 0.41
N LEU A 106 -3.40 3.76 -0.05
CA LEU A 106 -3.88 5.11 0.25
C LEU A 106 -4.95 5.10 1.35
N TYR A 107 -5.79 4.08 1.35
CA TYR A 107 -6.86 3.87 2.34
C TYR A 107 -7.32 2.42 2.31
N ASP A 108 -8.08 2.03 3.33
CA ASP A 108 -8.73 0.74 3.42
C ASP A 108 -10.26 0.86 3.25
N ASN A 109 -10.94 -0.29 3.19
CA ASN A 109 -12.40 -0.33 3.03
C ASN A 109 -13.21 0.21 4.23
N HIS A 110 -12.56 0.53 5.35
CA HIS A 110 -13.16 1.19 6.51
C HIS A 110 -12.90 2.71 6.51
N THR A 111 -11.88 3.17 5.78
CA THR A 111 -11.44 4.57 5.73
C THR A 111 -11.60 5.21 4.35
N ILE A 112 -12.55 4.77 3.54
CA ILE A 112 -12.84 5.38 2.23
C ILE A 112 -13.28 6.85 2.44
N TRP A 113 -12.35 7.80 2.24
CA TRP A 113 -12.61 9.24 2.40
C TRP A 113 -12.21 10.00 1.11
N ILE A 114 -13.23 10.63 0.51
CA ILE A 114 -13.25 11.79 -0.38
C ILE A 114 -12.28 11.76 -1.59
N ASP A 115 -12.86 11.51 -2.77
CA ASP A 115 -12.20 11.47 -4.09
C ASP A 115 -11.39 12.74 -4.46
N ALA A 116 -11.68 13.89 -3.83
CA ALA A 116 -11.09 15.17 -4.21
C ALA A 116 -9.58 15.28 -3.92
N GLU A 117 -9.06 14.55 -2.93
CA GLU A 117 -7.62 14.56 -2.59
C GLU A 117 -6.85 13.42 -3.28
N GLU A 118 -7.55 12.39 -3.75
CA GLU A 118 -6.94 11.20 -4.34
C GLU A 118 -6.16 11.52 -5.62
N GLU A 119 -6.74 12.28 -6.55
CA GLU A 119 -6.08 12.59 -7.83
C GLU A 119 -4.79 13.39 -7.63
N ASP A 120 -4.77 14.32 -6.67
CA ASP A 120 -3.58 15.10 -6.34
C ASP A 120 -2.49 14.21 -5.72
N VAL A 121 -2.88 13.33 -4.79
CA VAL A 121 -1.96 12.35 -4.19
C VAL A 121 -1.39 11.42 -5.27
N LEU A 122 -2.24 10.87 -6.15
CA LEU A 122 -1.82 9.98 -7.24
C LEU A 122 -0.90 10.67 -8.24
N SER A 123 -1.19 11.94 -8.57
CA SER A 123 -0.36 12.76 -9.44
C SER A 123 1.04 12.96 -8.85
N ILE A 124 1.12 13.27 -7.56
CA ILE A 124 2.40 13.40 -6.84
C ILE A 124 3.12 12.05 -6.80
N MET A 125 2.46 10.98 -6.37
CA MET A 125 3.05 9.63 -6.30
C MET A 125 3.64 9.20 -7.64
N ARG A 126 2.91 9.38 -8.75
CA ARG A 126 3.40 9.03 -10.10
C ARG A 126 4.56 9.91 -10.58
N ARG A 127 4.63 11.16 -10.13
CA ARG A 127 5.77 12.05 -10.41
C ARG A 127 7.01 11.61 -9.63
N GLU A 128 6.85 11.32 -8.34
CA GLU A 128 7.96 10.92 -7.47
C GLU A 128 8.44 9.49 -7.76
N MET A 129 7.52 8.61 -8.20
CA MET A 129 7.76 7.22 -8.55
C MET A 129 7.31 6.94 -9.99
N PRO A 130 8.16 7.18 -11.00
CA PRO A 130 7.79 6.98 -12.39
C PRO A 130 7.29 5.56 -12.73
N LEU A 131 7.72 4.54 -11.98
CA LEU A 131 7.23 3.16 -12.13
C LEU A 131 5.72 3.01 -11.88
N LEU A 132 5.10 3.92 -11.12
CA LEU A 132 3.67 3.91 -10.83
C LEU A 132 2.82 4.50 -11.98
N LYS A 133 3.45 5.13 -12.97
CA LYS A 133 2.74 5.82 -14.06
C LYS A 133 1.80 4.88 -14.82
N ASP A 134 2.26 3.66 -15.07
CA ASP A 134 1.54 2.64 -15.84
C ASP A 134 0.96 1.53 -14.95
N ARG A 135 1.15 1.60 -13.63
CA ARG A 135 0.56 0.63 -12.69
C ARG A 135 -0.87 1.04 -12.35
N GLU A 136 -1.75 0.04 -12.35
CA GLU A 136 -3.15 0.20 -11.95
C GLU A 136 -3.29 0.12 -10.43
N LEU A 137 -4.17 0.94 -9.89
CA LEU A 137 -4.64 0.82 -8.51
C LEU A 137 -5.65 -0.32 -8.42
N ARG A 138 -5.55 -1.12 -7.37
CA ARG A 138 -6.51 -2.20 -7.10
C ARG A 138 -6.57 -2.52 -5.61
N TRP A 139 -7.53 -3.35 -5.24
CA TRP A 139 -7.68 -3.83 -3.88
C TRP A 139 -6.77 -5.02 -3.60
N PHE A 140 -6.22 -5.08 -2.39
CA PHE A 140 -5.33 -6.14 -1.95
C PHE A 140 -5.69 -6.64 -0.54
N TYR A 141 -5.48 -7.94 -0.32
CA TYR A 141 -5.36 -8.49 1.04
C TYR A 141 -3.95 -8.30 1.57
N PRO A 142 -3.78 -7.81 2.81
CA PRO A 142 -2.48 -7.84 3.47
C PRO A 142 -2.16 -9.29 3.91
N LEU A 143 -0.88 -9.63 3.95
CA LEU A 143 -0.42 -10.93 4.46
C LEU A 143 -0.60 -11.05 5.98
N PHE A 144 -0.50 -9.94 6.69
CA PHE A 144 -0.75 -9.78 8.12
C PHE A 144 -1.13 -8.32 8.40
N GLU A 145 -1.97 -8.11 9.42
CA GLU A 145 -2.34 -6.79 9.96
C GLU A 145 -1.44 -6.37 11.12
#